data_AF-A0A0G1FFT7-F1
#
_entry.id   AF-A0A0G1FFT7-F1
#
_cell.length_a   1.000
_cell.length_b   1.000
_cell.length_c   1.000
_cell.angle_alpha   90.00
_cell.angle_beta   90.00
_cell.angle_gamma   90.00
#
_symmetry.space_group_name_H-M   'P 1'
#
loop_
_entity.id
_entity.type
_entity.pdbx_description
1 polymer ?
#
loop_
_entity_poly.entity_id
_entity_poly.type
_entity_poly.pdbx_seq_one_letter_code
_entity_poly.pdbx_strand_id
1 'polypeptide(L)'
;MLSERGIGQVSGEVFFSSTLGSILGSLLSGFVLIPYVGISMSMYAMGVLVVLVGVAGRYNKTSFKRLDILFYLVVIGALSIPLLDVKESEVLAGGGKVLFSKDGLYEKVMVVDTVLSGQPARLLRQDRSFSSGIQLPTGDLLFPYTLYYKLYNFFHDPATLTHALVLGAGTGTVAKEINKEYRGIVVDVVDIEPILFNLAHEYFMVPEVDSIREYVADGRQFLRINEQQYELIFGDMYSSLYSLPFQVMTKEYCELLYSRLTDGGVYVGNYISSLDTLPPSLLGSIVATFSEVFDSVYIFAMESPELSGPQNIVLVATKGTKVPKLTKTALANTNDRTIRSFLKYFVELEDIFPTLSQYDVFTDDLAPVEFHSMELLRKATL
;
A
#
# COMPACT_ATOMS: atom_id res chain seq x y z
N MET A 1 41.90 13.52 -39.63
CA MET A 1 41.04 12.31 -39.63
C MET A 1 39.55 12.58 -39.83
N LEU A 2 39.02 13.80 -39.63
CA LEU A 2 37.60 14.11 -39.89
C LEU A 2 37.29 14.60 -41.32
N SER A 3 38.29 14.78 -42.19
CA SER A 3 38.11 15.39 -43.52
C SER A 3 37.75 14.40 -44.64
N GLU A 4 37.81 13.09 -44.41
CA GLU A 4 37.48 12.05 -45.42
C GLU A 4 36.20 11.26 -45.11
N ARG A 5 35.61 11.41 -43.92
CA ARG A 5 34.37 10.72 -43.55
C ARG A 5 33.18 11.61 -43.88
N GLY A 6 32.25 11.10 -44.69
CA GLY A 6 31.00 11.81 -45.00
C GLY A 6 30.21 12.08 -43.72
N ILE A 7 29.65 13.28 -43.59
CA ILE A 7 28.91 13.74 -42.40
C ILE A 7 27.82 12.72 -42.01
N GLY A 8 27.14 12.12 -42.99
CA GLY A 8 26.12 11.07 -42.75
C GLY A 8 26.66 9.81 -42.08
N GLN A 9 27.88 9.37 -42.42
CA GLN A 9 28.50 8.19 -41.79
C GLN A 9 28.89 8.48 -40.34
N VAL A 10 29.48 9.65 -40.08
CA VAL A 10 29.84 10.07 -38.71
C VAL A 10 28.59 10.23 -37.85
N SER A 11 27.55 10.88 -38.37
CA SER A 11 26.27 10.99 -37.68
C SER A 11 25.66 9.60 -37.42
N GLY A 12 25.69 8.70 -38.40
CA GLY A 12 25.19 7.33 -38.25
C GLY A 12 25.91 6.53 -37.16
N GLU A 13 27.25 6.58 -37.11
CA GLU A 13 28.05 5.89 -36.08
C GLU A 13 27.76 6.43 -34.66
N VAL A 14 27.59 7.75 -34.51
CA VAL A 14 27.23 8.38 -33.23
C VAL A 14 25.81 7.95 -32.80
N PHE A 15 24.84 7.98 -33.71
CA PHE A 15 23.47 7.54 -33.41
C PHE A 15 23.40 6.05 -33.05
N PHE A 16 24.14 5.20 -33.77
CA PHE A 16 24.23 3.77 -33.46
C PHE A 16 24.80 3.52 -32.06
N SER A 17 25.92 4.18 -31.74
CA SER A 17 26.57 4.02 -30.43
C SER A 17 25.69 4.53 -29.29
N SER A 18 24.99 5.65 -29.50
CA SER A 18 24.02 6.18 -28.54
C SER A 18 22.87 5.20 -28.30
N THR A 19 22.27 4.66 -29.36
CA THR A 19 21.14 3.73 -29.28
C THR A 19 21.53 2.43 -28.59
N LEU A 20 22.67 1.85 -28.98
CA LEU A 20 23.19 0.63 -28.36
C LEU A 20 23.49 0.85 -26.87
N GLY A 21 24.11 1.98 -26.53
CA GLY A 21 24.38 2.38 -25.15
C GLY A 21 23.10 2.54 -24.33
N SER A 22 22.06 3.16 -24.88
CA SER A 22 20.77 3.32 -24.20
C SER A 22 20.08 1.97 -23.97
N ILE A 23 20.09 1.06 -24.95
CA ILE A 23 19.53 -0.29 -24.79
C ILE A 23 20.27 -1.04 -23.68
N LEU A 24 21.61 -1.13 -23.77
CA LEU A 24 22.41 -1.82 -22.76
C LEU A 24 22.29 -1.17 -21.38
N GLY A 25 22.26 0.16 -21.32
CA GLY A 25 22.10 0.91 -20.08
C GLY A 25 20.73 0.69 -19.43
N SER A 26 19.66 0.60 -20.22
CA SER A 26 18.31 0.30 -19.71
C SER A 26 18.22 -1.12 -19.16
N LEU A 27 18.78 -2.12 -19.85
CA LEU A 27 18.81 -3.50 -19.41
C LEU A 27 19.69 -3.68 -18.16
N LEU A 28 20.88 -3.08 -18.16
CA LEU A 28 21.78 -3.12 -17.00
C LEU A 28 21.14 -2.45 -15.79
N SER A 29 20.47 -1.32 -15.98
CA SER A 29 19.76 -0.63 -14.91
C SER A 29 18.63 -1.48 -14.34
N GLY A 30 17.72 -1.97 -15.20
CA GLY A 30 16.52 -2.69 -14.78
C GLY A 30 16.79 -4.07 -14.19
N PHE A 31 17.75 -4.82 -14.75
CA PHE A 31 17.97 -6.22 -14.37
C PHE A 31 19.19 -6.45 -13.46
N VAL A 32 20.09 -5.48 -13.32
CA VAL A 32 21.33 -5.64 -12.53
C VAL A 32 21.49 -4.56 -11.47
N LEU A 33 21.51 -3.29 -11.86
CA LEU A 33 21.82 -2.20 -10.92
C LEU A 33 20.70 -2.03 -9.90
N ILE A 34 19.44 -1.90 -10.34
CA ILE A 34 18.31 -1.69 -9.42
C ILE A 34 18.13 -2.89 -8.48
N PRO A 35 18.07 -4.16 -8.95
CA PRO A 35 17.80 -5.30 -8.06
C PRO A 35 18.95 -5.64 -7.10
N TYR A 36 20.21 -5.49 -7.50
CA TYR A 36 21.36 -5.93 -6.69
C TYR A 36 22.12 -4.80 -6.00
N VAL A 37 22.11 -3.59 -6.58
CA VAL A 37 22.84 -2.42 -6.05
C VAL A 37 21.88 -1.45 -5.36
N GLY A 38 20.59 -1.45 -5.73
CA GLY A 38 19.58 -0.54 -5.19
C GLY A 38 19.54 0.79 -5.96
N ILE A 39 18.39 1.47 -5.92
CA ILE A 39 18.13 2.69 -6.70
C ILE A 39 19.09 3.82 -6.28
N SER A 40 19.23 4.03 -4.97
CA SER A 40 20.05 5.12 -4.41
C SER A 40 21.51 5.01 -4.86
N MET A 41 22.13 3.84 -4.66
CA MET A 41 23.52 3.61 -5.04
C MET A 41 23.72 3.60 -6.56
N SER A 42 22.74 3.12 -7.33
CA SER A 42 22.76 3.19 -8.80
C SER A 42 22.77 4.62 -9.30
N MET A 43 21.95 5.50 -8.71
CA MET A 43 21.94 6.94 -9.03
C MET A 43 23.27 7.60 -8.68
N TYR A 44 23.86 7.28 -7.53
CA TYR A 44 25.18 7.80 -7.15
C TYR A 44 26.28 7.32 -8.11
N ALA A 45 26.31 6.02 -8.43
CA ALA A 45 27.28 5.45 -9.36
C ALA A 45 27.19 6.11 -10.75
N MET A 46 25.98 6.34 -11.25
CA MET A 46 25.76 7.03 -12.52
C MET A 46 26.22 8.51 -12.44
N GLY A 47 25.93 9.20 -11.33
CA GLY A 47 26.41 10.56 -11.09
C GLY A 47 27.94 10.65 -11.11
N VAL A 48 28.62 9.72 -10.43
CA VAL A 48 30.09 9.61 -10.44
C VAL A 48 30.59 9.34 -11.86
N LEU A 49 29.96 8.43 -12.61
CA LEU A 49 30.36 8.10 -13.98
C LEU A 49 30.28 9.32 -14.90
N VAL A 50 29.18 10.09 -14.85
CA VAL A 50 29.02 11.32 -15.65
C VAL A 50 30.08 12.35 -15.30
N VAL A 51 30.40 12.50 -14.02
CA VAL A 51 31.50 13.34 -13.55
C VAL A 51 32.84 12.89 -14.16
N LEU A 52 33.15 11.59 -14.08
CA LEU A 52 34.41 11.03 -14.59
C LEU A 52 34.55 11.24 -16.10
N VAL A 53 33.46 11.05 -16.86
CA VAL A 53 33.44 11.33 -18.31
C VAL A 53 33.69 12.82 -18.57
N GLY A 54 33.08 13.72 -17.78
CA GLY A 54 33.33 15.15 -17.86
C GLY A 54 34.79 15.54 -17.58
N VAL A 55 35.39 14.93 -16.54
CA VAL A 55 36.81 15.10 -16.19
C VAL A 55 37.71 14.63 -17.33
N ALA A 56 37.46 13.43 -17.85
CA ALA A 56 38.24 12.82 -18.93
C ALA A 56 38.18 13.66 -20.22
N GLY A 57 36.99 14.17 -20.58
CA GLY A 57 36.83 15.07 -21.73
C GLY A 57 37.60 16.39 -21.59
N ARG A 58 37.81 16.86 -20.36
CA ARG A 58 38.57 18.09 -20.05
C ARG A 58 40.09 17.87 -20.12
N TYR A 59 40.58 16.65 -19.85
CA TYR A 59 42.02 16.33 -19.76
C TYR A 59 42.80 16.65 -21.05
N ASN A 60 42.14 16.69 -22.21
CA ASN A 60 42.77 17.00 -23.50
C ASN A 60 42.92 18.50 -23.84
N LYS A 61 42.54 19.44 -22.96
CA LYS A 61 42.73 20.90 -23.17
C LYS A 61 43.65 21.51 -22.11
N THR A 62 44.88 21.79 -22.53
CA THR A 62 46.02 22.24 -21.71
C THR A 62 45.81 23.64 -21.12
N SER A 63 45.30 23.70 -19.89
CA SER A 63 45.68 24.61 -18.79
C SER A 63 44.62 24.52 -17.70
N PHE A 64 44.94 23.82 -16.60
CA PHE A 64 44.11 23.77 -15.40
C PHE A 64 43.96 25.18 -14.82
N LYS A 65 42.75 25.76 -14.87
CA LYS A 65 42.47 27.10 -14.31
C LYS A 65 41.92 26.96 -12.89
N ARG A 66 42.00 28.03 -12.09
CA ARG A 66 41.44 28.08 -10.72
C ARG A 66 39.95 27.69 -10.65
N LEU A 67 39.19 27.97 -11.72
CA LEU A 67 37.78 27.58 -11.88
C LEU A 67 37.59 26.06 -11.99
N ASP A 68 38.55 25.32 -12.55
CA ASP A 68 38.48 23.86 -12.64
C ASP A 68 38.65 23.22 -11.26
N ILE A 69 39.54 23.76 -10.42
CA ILE A 69 39.73 23.31 -9.03
C ILE A 69 38.44 23.52 -8.23
N LEU A 70 37.81 24.69 -8.36
CA LEU A 70 36.53 24.98 -7.70
C LEU A 70 35.43 24.01 -8.16
N PHE A 71 35.34 23.74 -9.47
CA PHE A 71 34.40 22.77 -10.01
C PHE A 71 34.62 21.37 -9.43
N TYR A 72 35.86 20.87 -9.41
CA TYR A 72 36.16 19.56 -8.83
C TYR A 72 35.92 19.51 -7.33
N LEU A 73 36.19 20.59 -6.58
CA LEU A 73 35.86 20.66 -5.15
C LEU A 73 34.35 20.65 -4.90
N VAL A 74 33.56 21.33 -5.75
CA VAL A 74 32.09 21.28 -5.69
C VAL A 74 31.58 19.89 -6.01
N VAL A 75 32.15 19.23 -7.02
CA VAL A 75 31.76 17.87 -7.40
C VAL A 75 32.15 16.84 -6.35
N ILE A 76 33.36 16.90 -5.80
CA ILE A 76 33.80 16.05 -4.67
C ILE A 76 32.92 16.33 -3.45
N GLY A 77 32.66 17.61 -3.16
CA GLY A 77 31.72 18.03 -2.14
C GLY A 77 30.35 17.36 -2.34
N ALA A 78 29.75 17.50 -3.52
CA ALA A 78 28.46 16.92 -3.87
C ALA A 78 28.44 15.38 -3.80
N LEU A 79 29.51 14.72 -4.26
CA LEU A 79 29.67 13.26 -4.19
C LEU A 79 29.96 12.76 -2.77
N SER A 80 30.42 13.63 -1.87
CA SER A 80 30.63 13.33 -0.45
C SER A 80 29.40 13.59 0.43
N ILE A 81 28.39 14.31 -0.06
CA ILE A 81 27.11 14.53 0.65
C ILE A 81 26.42 13.22 1.08
N PRO A 82 26.43 12.12 0.30
CA PRO A 82 25.84 10.85 0.71
C PRO A 82 26.69 10.07 1.73
N LEU A 83 28.00 10.35 1.77
CA LEU A 83 28.98 9.74 2.70
C LEU A 83 28.97 10.44 4.06
N LEU A 84 28.61 11.72 4.08
CA LEU A 84 28.11 12.34 5.29
C LEU A 84 26.81 11.59 5.59
N ASP A 85 26.85 10.73 6.61
CA ASP A 85 25.72 9.97 7.12
C ASP A 85 24.60 10.96 7.49
N VAL A 86 23.86 11.47 6.49
CA VAL A 86 22.64 12.23 6.64
C VAL A 86 21.63 11.19 7.06
N LYS A 87 21.80 10.72 8.31
CA LYS A 87 20.85 9.91 9.06
C LYS A 87 19.49 10.47 8.76
N GLU A 88 18.73 9.74 7.95
CA GLU A 88 17.39 9.99 7.44
C GLU A 88 16.64 11.07 8.22
N SER A 89 17.03 12.33 7.99
CA SER A 89 16.62 13.45 8.83
C SER A 89 15.19 13.89 8.51
N GLU A 90 14.60 13.33 7.46
CA GLU A 90 13.17 13.49 7.17
C GLU A 90 12.28 12.66 8.11
N VAL A 91 12.80 11.68 8.86
CA VAL A 91 12.04 11.07 9.98
C VAL A 91 12.09 11.94 11.25
N LEU A 92 13.03 12.90 11.32
CA LEU A 92 13.23 13.76 12.49
C LEU A 92 12.31 14.98 12.58
N ALA A 93 11.47 15.26 11.58
CA ALA A 93 10.46 16.33 11.70
C ALA A 93 9.37 16.01 12.75
N GLY A 94 9.21 14.73 13.14
CA GLY A 94 8.23 14.27 14.15
C GLY A 94 8.82 13.57 15.38
N GLY A 95 10.15 13.55 15.54
CA GLY A 95 10.80 13.00 16.74
C GLY A 95 10.86 11.47 16.87
N GLY A 96 10.62 10.72 15.77
CA GLY A 96 10.69 9.26 15.78
C GLY A 96 12.12 8.70 15.65
N LYS A 97 12.37 7.52 16.24
CA LYS A 97 13.62 6.75 16.10
C LYS A 97 13.44 5.67 15.05
N VAL A 98 14.18 5.76 13.94
CA VAL A 98 14.26 4.69 12.93
C VAL A 98 15.00 3.49 13.53
N LEU A 99 14.37 2.33 13.52
CA LEU A 99 14.94 1.05 13.95
C LEU A 99 15.46 0.22 12.77
N PHE A 100 14.77 0.31 11.64
CA PHE A 100 15.06 -0.42 10.42
C PHE A 100 14.73 0.48 9.21
N SER A 101 15.57 0.45 8.18
CA SER A 101 15.33 1.12 6.90
C SER A 101 16.04 0.36 5.78
N LYS A 102 15.30 -0.08 4.76
CA LYS A 102 15.85 -0.80 3.62
C LYS A 102 14.94 -0.67 2.38
N ASP A 103 15.54 -0.60 1.21
CA ASP A 103 14.81 -0.79 -0.06
C ASP A 103 14.40 -2.28 -0.17
N GLY A 104 13.09 -2.53 -0.18
CA GLY A 104 12.47 -3.83 -0.42
C GLY A 104 12.42 -4.17 -1.91
N LEU A 105 11.65 -5.20 -2.27
CA LEU A 105 11.46 -5.58 -3.67
C LEU A 105 10.53 -4.62 -4.41
N TYR A 106 9.48 -4.15 -3.73
CA TYR A 106 8.46 -3.27 -4.31
C TYR A 106 8.50 -1.84 -3.78
N GLU A 107 9.01 -1.64 -2.58
CA GLU A 107 8.93 -0.36 -1.87
C GLU A 107 10.06 -0.20 -0.85
N LYS A 108 10.29 1.02 -0.37
CA LYS A 108 11.18 1.24 0.76
C LYS A 108 10.45 0.97 2.07
N VAL A 109 10.99 0.10 2.90
CA VAL A 109 10.40 -0.28 4.18
C VAL A 109 11.19 0.31 5.34
N MET A 110 10.48 0.96 6.27
CA MET A 110 11.03 1.52 7.49
C MET A 110 10.23 1.12 8.72
N VAL A 111 10.92 0.81 9.82
CA VAL A 111 10.31 0.63 11.15
C VAL A 111 10.73 1.79 12.03
N VAL A 112 9.75 2.48 12.61
CA VAL A 112 9.97 3.72 13.39
C VAL A 112 9.27 3.63 14.74
N ASP A 113 10.02 3.84 15.82
CA ASP A 113 9.45 4.09 17.14
C ASP A 113 9.11 5.58 17.27
N THR A 114 7.90 5.90 17.73
CA THR A 114 7.43 7.27 17.92
C THR A 114 6.49 7.37 19.12
N VAL A 115 5.95 8.56 19.39
CA VAL A 115 4.91 8.79 20.39
C VAL A 115 3.67 9.30 19.68
N LEU A 116 2.58 8.54 19.75
CA LEU A 116 1.26 8.94 19.24
C LEU A 116 0.29 9.12 20.39
N SER A 117 -0.42 10.25 20.42
CA SER A 117 -1.40 10.56 21.48
C SER A 117 -0.84 10.40 22.90
N GLY A 118 0.45 10.72 23.09
CA GLY A 118 1.15 10.61 24.38
C GLY A 118 1.60 9.20 24.76
N GLN A 119 1.42 8.20 23.90
CA GLN A 119 1.80 6.81 24.16
C GLN A 119 2.88 6.32 23.17
N PRO A 120 3.87 5.51 23.59
CA PRO A 120 4.90 4.97 22.70
C PRO A 120 4.30 4.01 21.68
N ALA A 121 4.55 4.22 20.40
CA ALA A 121 4.04 3.40 19.32
C ALA A 121 5.17 2.99 18.37
N ARG A 122 4.99 1.87 17.69
CA ARG A 122 5.87 1.43 16.61
C ARG A 122 5.10 1.38 15.31
N LEU A 123 5.65 2.00 14.28
CA LEU A 123 5.04 2.14 12.97
C LEU A 123 5.86 1.43 11.91
N LEU A 124 5.16 0.79 10.96
CA LEU A 124 5.67 0.45 9.65
C LEU A 124 5.39 1.63 8.72
N ARG A 125 6.43 2.06 8.00
CA ARG A 125 6.31 3.02 6.92
C ARG A 125 6.78 2.38 5.61
N GLN A 126 5.88 2.34 4.64
CA GLN A 126 6.12 1.90 3.28
C GLN A 126 6.19 3.14 2.39
N ASP A 127 7.36 3.40 1.82
CA ASP A 127 7.75 4.64 1.15
C ASP A 127 7.46 5.90 1.98
N ARG A 128 6.30 6.53 1.74
CA ARG A 128 5.85 7.74 2.42
C ARG A 128 4.68 7.49 3.37
N SER A 129 4.08 6.31 3.34
CA SER A 129 2.81 6.00 3.99
C SER A 129 3.05 5.21 5.27
N PHE A 130 2.38 5.60 6.36
CA PHE A 130 2.24 4.71 7.50
C PHE A 130 1.09 3.75 7.22
N SER A 131 1.40 2.46 7.18
CA SER A 131 0.46 1.42 6.78
C SER A 131 0.03 0.52 7.92
N SER A 132 0.93 0.24 8.87
CA SER A 132 0.64 -0.60 10.02
C SER A 132 1.44 -0.17 11.25
N GLY A 133 1.04 -0.64 12.43
CA GLY A 133 1.68 -0.30 13.68
C GLY A 133 1.08 -0.98 14.90
N ILE A 134 1.83 -0.92 16.00
CA ILE A 134 1.40 -1.42 17.31
C ILE A 134 1.59 -0.36 18.38
N GLN A 135 0.72 -0.38 19.38
CA GLN A 135 0.94 0.34 20.63
C GLN A 135 2.00 -0.40 21.46
N LEU A 136 3.03 0.30 21.93
CA LEU A 136 4.01 -0.26 22.87
C LEU A 136 3.65 0.10 24.33
N PRO A 137 3.90 -0.81 25.29
CA PRO A 137 4.53 -2.13 25.13
C PRO A 137 3.52 -3.27 24.89
N THR A 138 2.21 -2.98 24.79
CA THR A 138 1.15 -4.01 24.80
C THR A 138 1.08 -4.84 23.52
N GLY A 139 1.54 -4.28 22.39
CA GLY A 139 1.44 -4.91 21.08
C GLY A 139 0.04 -4.81 20.45
N ASP A 140 -0.84 -3.99 21.02
CA ASP A 140 -2.21 -3.82 20.54
C ASP A 140 -2.25 -3.12 19.18
N LEU A 141 -3.32 -3.37 18.42
CA LEU A 141 -3.60 -2.71 17.15
C LEU A 141 -3.64 -1.19 17.33
N LEU A 142 -2.87 -0.48 16.51
CA LEU A 142 -2.74 0.97 16.59
C LEU A 142 -3.82 1.72 15.80
N PHE A 143 -4.22 1.18 14.64
CA PHE A 143 -5.15 1.84 13.73
C PHE A 143 -6.58 1.35 13.94
N PRO A 144 -7.56 2.21 14.28
CA PRO A 144 -8.91 1.78 14.63
C PRO A 144 -9.65 0.98 13.55
N TYR A 145 -9.38 1.23 12.26
CA TYR A 145 -10.02 0.51 11.16
C TYR A 145 -9.70 -1.00 11.19
N THR A 146 -8.54 -1.37 11.73
CA THR A 146 -8.12 -2.78 11.81
C THR A 146 -9.00 -3.61 12.74
N LEU A 147 -9.72 -3.00 13.68
CA LEU A 147 -10.64 -3.71 14.58
C LEU A 147 -11.93 -4.19 13.89
N TYR A 148 -12.18 -3.80 12.64
CA TYR A 148 -13.43 -4.10 11.94
C TYR A 148 -13.57 -5.55 11.51
N TYR A 149 -12.52 -6.37 11.58
CA TYR A 149 -12.67 -7.83 11.46
C TYR A 149 -13.69 -8.38 12.47
N LYS A 150 -13.85 -7.72 13.64
CA LYS A 150 -14.82 -8.07 14.68
C LYS A 150 -16.27 -7.99 14.22
N LEU A 151 -16.57 -7.31 13.10
CA LEU A 151 -17.91 -7.33 12.52
C LEU A 151 -18.36 -8.73 12.12
N TYR A 152 -17.44 -9.68 11.93
CA TYR A 152 -17.81 -11.09 11.83
C TYR A 152 -18.72 -11.54 12.98
N ASN A 153 -18.43 -11.12 14.22
CA ASN A 153 -19.19 -11.49 15.42
C ASN A 153 -20.58 -10.83 15.49
N PHE A 154 -20.84 -9.82 14.66
CA PHE A 154 -22.20 -9.27 14.50
C PHE A 154 -23.07 -10.20 13.65
N PHE A 155 -22.48 -10.78 12.61
CA PHE A 155 -23.20 -11.63 11.66
C PHE A 155 -23.29 -13.09 12.11
N HIS A 156 -22.28 -13.56 12.85
CA HIS A 156 -22.09 -14.97 13.20
C HIS A 156 -21.63 -15.17 14.64
N ASP A 157 -21.79 -16.39 15.15
CA ASP A 157 -21.18 -16.80 16.40
C ASP A 157 -19.64 -16.85 16.23
N PRO A 158 -18.85 -16.17 17.09
CA PRO A 158 -17.39 -16.20 17.03
C PRO A 158 -16.80 -17.61 16.97
N ALA A 159 -17.44 -18.60 17.59
CA ALA A 159 -16.98 -19.99 17.59
C ALA A 159 -17.03 -20.67 16.21
N THR A 160 -17.72 -20.06 15.23
CA THR A 160 -17.80 -20.55 13.85
C THR A 160 -16.65 -20.08 12.98
N LEU A 161 -15.83 -19.13 13.44
CA LEU A 161 -14.69 -18.64 12.67
C LEU A 161 -13.51 -19.61 12.78
N THR A 162 -13.23 -20.35 11.70
CA THR A 162 -12.18 -21.36 11.62
C THR A 162 -11.08 -21.03 10.61
N HIS A 163 -11.41 -20.28 9.54
CA HIS A 163 -10.48 -19.87 8.49
C HIS A 163 -10.68 -18.40 8.13
N ALA A 164 -9.64 -17.60 8.36
CA ALA A 164 -9.57 -16.21 7.94
C ALA A 164 -8.44 -15.99 6.94
N LEU A 165 -8.63 -15.04 6.04
CA LEU A 165 -7.61 -14.57 5.10
C LEU A 165 -7.34 -13.09 5.34
N VAL A 166 -6.07 -12.71 5.47
CA VAL A 166 -5.63 -11.31 5.51
C VAL A 166 -4.84 -11.03 4.23
N LEU A 167 -5.38 -10.14 3.39
CA LEU A 167 -4.76 -9.68 2.15
C LEU A 167 -4.12 -8.31 2.36
N GLY A 168 -2.82 -8.17 2.12
CA GLY A 168 -2.08 -6.97 2.49
C GLY A 168 -1.80 -7.02 3.99
N ALA A 169 -0.81 -7.82 4.37
CA ALA A 169 -0.51 -8.10 5.77
C ALA A 169 0.06 -6.88 6.49
N GLY A 170 0.81 -6.05 5.76
CA GLY A 170 1.62 -4.96 6.31
C GLY A 170 2.66 -5.50 7.29
N THR A 171 2.24 -5.78 8.52
CA THR A 171 3.08 -6.38 9.56
C THR A 171 2.44 -7.58 10.25
N GLY A 172 1.37 -8.16 9.68
CA GLY A 172 0.68 -9.33 10.23
C GLY A 172 -0.08 -9.05 11.54
N THR A 173 -0.22 -7.79 11.96
CA THR A 173 -0.82 -7.41 13.25
C THR A 173 -2.31 -7.76 13.33
N VAL A 174 -3.05 -7.62 12.23
CA VAL A 174 -4.46 -8.05 12.14
C VAL A 174 -4.55 -9.57 12.28
N ALA A 175 -3.70 -10.31 11.57
CA ALA A 175 -3.67 -11.76 11.65
C ALA A 175 -3.33 -12.27 13.05
N LYS A 176 -2.36 -11.62 13.72
CA LYS A 176 -2.03 -11.87 15.13
C LYS A 176 -3.25 -11.67 16.04
N GLU A 177 -3.97 -10.57 15.89
CA GLU A 177 -5.11 -10.28 16.78
C GLU A 177 -6.28 -11.26 16.53
N ILE A 178 -6.56 -11.58 15.27
CA ILE A 178 -7.53 -12.63 14.90
C ILE A 178 -7.10 -13.98 15.51
N ASN A 179 -5.85 -14.40 15.34
CA ASN A 179 -5.35 -15.67 15.88
C ASN A 179 -5.42 -15.74 17.41
N LYS A 180 -5.17 -14.62 18.09
CA LYS A 180 -5.27 -14.49 19.55
C LYS A 180 -6.71 -14.56 20.06
N GLU A 181 -7.66 -13.98 19.33
CA GLU A 181 -9.06 -13.86 19.74
C GLU A 181 -9.87 -15.14 19.49
N TYR A 182 -9.64 -15.81 18.36
CA TYR A 182 -10.42 -16.97 17.94
C TYR A 182 -9.64 -18.27 18.14
N ARG A 183 -10.14 -19.16 19.00
CA ARG A 183 -9.44 -20.41 19.35
C ARG A 183 -9.50 -21.41 18.19
N GLY A 184 -8.33 -21.92 17.79
CA GLY A 184 -8.23 -22.97 16.77
C GLY A 184 -8.38 -22.48 15.34
N ILE A 185 -8.40 -21.15 15.14
CA ILE A 185 -8.44 -20.53 13.82
C ILE A 185 -7.14 -20.74 13.05
N VAL A 186 -7.24 -20.91 11.75
CA VAL A 186 -6.14 -20.76 10.81
C VAL A 186 -6.29 -19.43 10.10
N VAL A 187 -5.23 -18.61 10.13
CA VAL A 187 -5.18 -17.33 9.44
C VAL A 187 -4.15 -17.42 8.34
N ASP A 188 -4.61 -17.41 7.08
CA ASP A 188 -3.72 -17.23 5.94
C ASP A 188 -3.44 -15.73 5.78
N VAL A 189 -2.18 -15.38 5.56
CA VAL A 189 -1.69 -13.99 5.49
C VAL A 189 -0.90 -13.85 4.20
N VAL A 190 -1.32 -12.92 3.35
CA VAL A 190 -0.75 -12.75 2.01
C VAL A 190 -0.23 -11.33 1.87
N ASP A 191 1.05 -11.22 1.51
CA ASP A 191 1.68 -9.96 1.17
C ASP A 191 2.65 -10.15 0.01
N ILE A 192 2.78 -9.14 -0.84
CA ILE A 192 3.67 -9.19 -1.99
C ILE A 192 5.13 -8.90 -1.59
N GLU A 193 5.34 -8.16 -0.50
CA GLU A 193 6.67 -7.75 -0.05
C GLU A 193 7.25 -8.78 0.95
N PRO A 194 8.25 -9.59 0.52
CA PRO A 194 8.77 -10.70 1.33
C PRO A 194 9.42 -10.28 2.66
N ILE A 195 9.99 -9.07 2.73
CA ILE A 195 10.70 -8.65 3.95
C ILE A 195 9.75 -8.41 5.13
N LEU A 196 8.46 -8.16 4.86
CA LEU A 196 7.48 -7.79 5.88
C LEU A 196 7.20 -8.91 6.89
N PHE A 197 7.25 -10.18 6.49
CA PHE A 197 7.06 -11.31 7.39
C PHE A 197 8.16 -11.39 8.46
N ASN A 198 9.42 -11.23 8.07
CA ASN A 198 10.53 -11.17 9.05
C ASN A 198 10.37 -9.98 10.01
N LEU A 199 9.97 -8.82 9.49
CA LEU A 199 9.76 -7.62 10.31
C LEU A 199 8.56 -7.78 11.24
N ALA A 200 7.50 -8.50 10.82
CA ALA A 200 6.32 -8.79 11.62
C ALA A 200 6.70 -9.50 12.94
N HIS A 201 7.57 -10.52 12.85
CA HIS A 201 8.08 -11.25 14.00
C HIS A 201 9.05 -10.41 14.83
N GLU A 202 10.05 -9.78 14.19
CA GLU A 202 11.13 -9.07 14.89
C GLU A 202 10.65 -7.79 15.59
N TYR A 203 9.76 -7.04 14.93
CA TYR A 203 9.39 -5.69 15.36
C TYR A 203 7.93 -5.55 15.82
N PHE A 204 6.99 -6.37 15.33
CA PHE A 204 5.55 -6.19 15.57
C PHE A 204 4.89 -7.27 16.44
N MET A 205 5.72 -8.13 17.06
CA MET A 205 5.31 -9.15 18.02
C MET A 205 4.31 -10.16 17.43
N VAL A 206 4.40 -10.44 16.12
CA VAL A 206 3.62 -11.51 15.49
C VAL A 206 4.26 -12.86 15.84
N PRO A 207 3.52 -13.81 16.41
CA PRO A 207 4.08 -15.09 16.81
C PRO A 207 4.35 -15.98 15.58
N GLU A 208 5.44 -16.74 15.62
CA GLU A 208 5.71 -17.82 14.67
C GLU A 208 4.96 -19.10 15.10
N VAL A 209 3.77 -19.33 14.54
CA VAL A 209 2.90 -20.46 14.88
C VAL A 209 2.23 -21.03 13.63
N ASP A 210 1.98 -22.35 13.59
CA ASP A 210 1.37 -23.04 12.44
C ASP A 210 -0.05 -22.54 12.07
N SER A 211 -0.71 -21.87 13.01
CA SER A 211 -2.03 -21.26 12.83
C SER A 211 -2.02 -19.91 12.11
N ILE A 212 -0.84 -19.32 11.87
CA ILE A 212 -0.66 -18.15 11.01
C ILE A 212 0.23 -18.59 9.84
N ARG A 213 -0.34 -18.63 8.63
CA ARG A 213 0.34 -19.14 7.44
C ARG A 213 0.64 -17.98 6.50
N GLU A 214 1.93 -17.78 6.23
CA GLU A 214 2.42 -16.61 5.51
C GLU A 214 2.74 -16.97 4.06
N TYR A 215 2.21 -16.19 3.12
CA TYR A 215 2.40 -16.39 1.69
C TYR A 215 2.93 -15.11 1.05
N VAL A 216 4.14 -15.20 0.48
CA VAL A 216 4.70 -14.14 -0.37
C VAL A 216 4.07 -14.24 -1.75
N ALA A 217 3.01 -13.46 -1.99
CA ALA A 217 2.29 -13.44 -3.24
C ALA A 217 1.50 -12.15 -3.44
N ASP A 218 1.20 -11.83 -4.70
CA ASP A 218 0.15 -10.85 -5.01
C ASP A 218 -1.21 -11.38 -4.55
N GLY A 219 -1.97 -10.57 -3.79
CA GLY A 219 -3.23 -10.99 -3.18
C GLY A 219 -4.29 -11.41 -4.19
N ARG A 220 -4.37 -10.73 -5.34
CA ARG A 220 -5.32 -11.09 -6.40
C ARG A 220 -4.92 -12.39 -7.10
N GLN A 221 -3.62 -12.59 -7.36
CA GLN A 221 -3.10 -13.85 -7.86
C GLN A 221 -3.36 -14.99 -6.88
N PHE A 222 -3.16 -14.77 -5.58
CA PHE A 222 -3.42 -15.75 -4.54
C PHE A 222 -4.89 -16.19 -4.56
N LEU A 223 -5.85 -15.25 -4.59
CA LEU A 223 -7.27 -15.57 -4.71
C LEU A 223 -7.59 -16.39 -5.96
N ARG A 224 -6.89 -16.14 -7.07
CA ARG A 224 -7.12 -16.88 -8.32
C ARG A 224 -6.65 -18.33 -8.25
N ILE A 225 -5.49 -18.58 -7.63
CA ILE A 225 -4.86 -19.92 -7.61
C ILE A 225 -5.28 -20.77 -6.42
N ASN A 226 -5.64 -20.15 -5.29
CA ASN A 226 -6.03 -20.84 -4.08
C ASN A 226 -7.55 -21.09 -4.09
N GLU A 227 -7.98 -22.34 -3.86
CA GLU A 227 -9.39 -22.72 -3.82
C GLU A 227 -9.98 -22.76 -2.41
N GLN A 228 -9.18 -22.52 -1.37
CA GLN A 228 -9.65 -22.45 0.01
C GLN A 228 -10.77 -21.40 0.16
N GLN A 229 -11.82 -21.77 0.89
CA GLN A 229 -12.86 -20.84 1.30
C GLN A 229 -12.61 -20.32 2.72
N TYR A 230 -12.99 -19.08 2.96
CA TYR A 230 -12.80 -18.35 4.21
C TYR A 230 -14.14 -17.83 4.70
N GLU A 231 -14.37 -17.85 6.02
CA GLU A 231 -15.55 -17.21 6.58
C GLU A 231 -15.33 -15.69 6.74
N LEU A 232 -14.07 -15.27 6.83
CA LEU A 232 -13.65 -13.88 6.90
C LEU A 232 -12.47 -13.61 5.94
N ILE A 233 -12.61 -12.60 5.10
CA ILE A 233 -11.48 -12.02 4.35
C ILE A 233 -11.31 -10.57 4.79
N PHE A 234 -10.14 -10.21 5.31
CA PHE A 234 -9.76 -8.85 5.63
C PHE A 234 -8.77 -8.33 4.57
N GLY A 235 -9.10 -7.23 3.90
CA GLY A 235 -8.29 -6.64 2.84
C GLY A 235 -7.74 -5.26 3.21
N ASP A 236 -6.42 -5.12 3.15
CA ASP A 236 -5.67 -3.90 3.47
C ASP A 236 -4.52 -3.70 2.46
N MET A 237 -4.84 -3.86 1.16
CA MET A 237 -3.86 -3.83 0.08
C MET A 237 -3.67 -2.41 -0.47
N TYR A 238 -2.46 -1.87 -0.36
CA TYR A 238 -2.10 -0.54 -0.89
C TYR A 238 -0.88 -0.60 -1.81
N SER A 239 -0.85 0.26 -2.84
CA SER A 239 0.35 0.53 -3.63
C SER A 239 1.07 1.81 -3.21
N SER A 240 0.36 2.82 -2.69
CA SER A 240 0.96 4.05 -2.17
C SER A 240 -0.05 4.86 -1.34
N LEU A 241 0.40 5.98 -0.75
CA LEU A 241 -0.39 6.91 0.07
C LEU A 241 -1.69 7.39 -0.58
N TYR A 242 -1.73 7.43 -1.93
CA TYR A 242 -2.80 8.08 -2.69
C TYR A 242 -3.33 7.28 -3.88
N SER A 243 -2.76 6.11 -4.15
CA SER A 243 -3.28 5.19 -5.16
C SER A 243 -3.35 3.79 -4.58
N LEU A 244 -4.57 3.27 -4.59
CA LEU A 244 -4.83 1.85 -4.47
C LEU A 244 -4.70 1.25 -5.88
N PRO A 245 -4.16 0.03 -6.03
CA PRO A 245 -4.07 -0.62 -7.34
C PRO A 245 -5.48 -0.81 -7.92
N PHE A 246 -5.73 -0.40 -9.16
CA PHE A 246 -7.08 -0.56 -9.74
C PHE A 246 -7.57 -2.01 -9.68
N GLN A 247 -6.63 -2.97 -9.70
CA GLN A 247 -6.90 -4.40 -9.71
C GLN A 247 -7.65 -4.89 -8.47
N VAL A 248 -7.70 -4.12 -7.36
CA VAL A 248 -8.41 -4.48 -6.13
C VAL A 248 -9.77 -3.76 -5.98
N MET A 249 -10.22 -3.09 -7.04
CA MET A 249 -11.50 -2.36 -7.07
C MET A 249 -12.41 -2.78 -8.23
N THR A 250 -12.05 -3.80 -9.00
CA THR A 250 -12.84 -4.25 -10.15
C THR A 250 -13.87 -5.30 -9.78
N LYS A 251 -14.89 -5.43 -10.62
CA LYS A 251 -15.93 -6.47 -10.50
C LYS A 251 -15.31 -7.87 -10.45
N GLU A 252 -14.30 -8.14 -11.28
CA GLU A 252 -13.61 -9.43 -11.32
C GLU A 252 -12.87 -9.74 -10.01
N TYR A 253 -12.33 -8.71 -9.35
CA TYR A 253 -11.77 -8.87 -8.00
C TYR A 253 -12.86 -9.15 -6.96
N CYS A 254 -13.99 -8.44 -7.03
CA CYS A 254 -15.16 -8.73 -6.18
C CYS A 254 -15.66 -10.17 -6.38
N GLU A 255 -15.71 -10.67 -7.63
CA GLU A 255 -16.09 -12.05 -7.96
C GLU A 255 -15.09 -13.07 -7.40
N LEU A 256 -13.79 -12.78 -7.47
CA LEU A 256 -12.76 -13.60 -6.82
C LEU A 256 -12.98 -13.68 -5.31
N LEU A 257 -13.15 -12.54 -4.63
CA LEU A 257 -13.47 -12.50 -3.20
C LEU A 257 -14.73 -13.32 -2.89
N TYR A 258 -15.81 -13.10 -3.64
CA TYR A 258 -17.08 -13.81 -3.47
C TYR A 258 -16.92 -15.33 -3.64
N SER A 259 -16.08 -15.77 -4.58
CA SER A 259 -15.80 -17.20 -4.81
C SER A 259 -14.99 -17.85 -3.70
N ARG A 260 -14.20 -17.07 -2.94
CA ARG A 260 -13.39 -17.54 -1.80
C ARG A 260 -14.05 -17.34 -0.46
N LEU A 261 -15.22 -16.71 -0.39
CA LEU A 261 -16.03 -16.68 0.81
C LEU A 261 -16.91 -17.91 0.92
N THR A 262 -17.08 -18.44 2.13
CA THR A 262 -18.14 -19.41 2.45
C THR A 262 -19.53 -18.77 2.29
N ASP A 263 -20.59 -19.57 2.26
CA ASP A 263 -21.95 -19.02 2.40
C ASP A 263 -22.08 -18.32 3.75
N GLY A 264 -22.56 -17.08 3.76
CA GLY A 264 -22.53 -16.20 4.94
C GLY A 264 -21.21 -15.46 5.16
N GLY A 265 -20.16 -15.73 4.39
CA GLY A 265 -18.83 -15.14 4.61
C GLY A 265 -18.81 -13.62 4.50
N VAL A 266 -17.87 -13.00 5.22
CA VAL A 266 -17.75 -11.55 5.35
C VAL A 266 -16.41 -11.08 4.77
N TYR A 267 -16.46 -10.12 3.85
CA TYR A 267 -15.30 -9.32 3.44
C TYR A 267 -15.28 -7.99 4.20
N VAL A 268 -14.12 -7.61 4.70
CA VAL A 268 -13.85 -6.31 5.33
C VAL A 268 -12.64 -5.70 4.64
N GLY A 269 -12.83 -4.61 3.90
CA GLY A 269 -11.78 -3.94 3.15
C GLY A 269 -11.57 -2.49 3.60
N ASN A 270 -10.32 -2.05 3.64
CA ASN A 270 -9.95 -0.66 3.92
C ASN A 270 -9.67 0.09 2.62
N TYR A 271 -10.36 1.22 2.40
CA TYR A 271 -10.23 2.06 1.21
C TYR A 271 -10.01 3.51 1.61
N ILE A 272 -9.01 4.19 1.05
CA ILE A 272 -8.87 5.64 1.24
C ILE A 272 -9.77 6.34 0.22
N SER A 273 -10.79 7.05 0.70
CA SER A 273 -11.73 7.78 -0.15
C SER A 273 -12.42 8.92 0.60
N SER A 274 -13.39 9.58 -0.02
CA SER A 274 -14.27 10.55 0.64
C SER A 274 -15.73 10.18 0.44
N LEU A 275 -16.61 10.75 1.28
CA LEU A 275 -18.07 10.62 1.16
C LEU A 275 -18.65 11.54 0.08
N ASP A 276 -17.83 12.04 -0.84
CA ASP A 276 -18.31 12.89 -1.92
C ASP A 276 -19.14 12.07 -2.93
N THR A 277 -20.33 12.58 -3.19
CA THR A 277 -21.34 11.93 -4.02
C THR A 277 -21.34 12.43 -5.46
N LEU A 278 -20.66 13.54 -5.76
CA LEU A 278 -20.64 14.12 -7.10
C LEU A 278 -19.68 13.36 -8.03
N PRO A 279 -20.17 12.79 -9.14
CA PRO A 279 -19.31 12.14 -10.11
C PRO A 279 -18.23 13.07 -10.69
N PRO A 280 -17.01 12.58 -10.94
CA PRO A 280 -16.55 11.24 -10.59
C PRO A 280 -16.37 11.09 -9.06
N SER A 281 -16.87 9.98 -8.51
CA SER A 281 -16.73 9.62 -7.09
C SER A 281 -16.03 8.27 -7.01
N LEU A 282 -14.86 8.23 -6.35
CA LEU A 282 -14.13 6.99 -6.15
C LEU A 282 -14.94 6.04 -5.27
N LEU A 283 -15.44 6.51 -4.13
CA LEU A 283 -16.25 5.69 -3.22
C LEU A 283 -17.55 5.22 -3.88
N GLY A 284 -18.27 6.10 -4.58
CA GLY A 284 -19.50 5.73 -5.28
C GLY A 284 -19.28 4.60 -6.30
N SER A 285 -18.16 4.65 -7.02
CA SER A 285 -17.78 3.62 -8.02
C SER A 285 -17.36 2.30 -7.37
N ILE A 286 -16.61 2.36 -6.25
CA ILE A 286 -16.28 1.17 -5.44
C ILE A 286 -17.56 0.51 -4.91
N VAL A 287 -18.46 1.29 -4.30
CA VAL A 287 -19.73 0.79 -3.75
C VAL A 287 -20.61 0.19 -4.85
N ALA A 288 -20.73 0.86 -6.01
CA ALA A 288 -21.47 0.34 -7.16
C ALA A 288 -20.89 -1.00 -7.63
N THR A 289 -19.56 -1.10 -7.73
CA THR A 289 -18.87 -2.33 -8.17
C THR A 289 -19.05 -3.49 -7.19
N PHE A 290 -18.92 -3.25 -5.89
CA PHE A 290 -19.17 -4.29 -4.88
C PHE A 290 -20.64 -4.72 -4.86
N SER A 291 -21.57 -3.79 -5.06
CA SER A 291 -23.02 -4.05 -5.04
C SER A 291 -23.52 -4.86 -6.26
N GLU A 292 -22.73 -4.96 -7.33
CA GLU A 292 -23.00 -5.83 -8.48
C GLU A 292 -22.75 -7.32 -8.17
N VAL A 293 -21.97 -7.62 -7.14
CA VAL A 293 -21.50 -8.99 -6.83
C VAL A 293 -21.98 -9.47 -5.46
N PHE A 294 -21.96 -8.61 -4.45
CA PHE A 294 -22.30 -8.97 -3.07
C PHE A 294 -23.77 -8.71 -2.74
N ASP A 295 -24.33 -9.56 -1.89
CA ASP A 295 -25.73 -9.48 -1.46
C ASP A 295 -26.02 -8.28 -0.54
N SER A 296 -25.01 -7.80 0.18
CA SER A 296 -25.09 -6.57 0.96
C SER A 296 -23.71 -5.91 1.07
N VAL A 297 -23.71 -4.59 1.03
CA VAL A 297 -22.52 -3.73 1.15
C VAL A 297 -22.81 -2.67 2.21
N TYR A 298 -21.84 -2.41 3.07
CA TYR A 298 -21.91 -1.43 4.16
C TYR A 298 -20.61 -0.63 4.19
N ILE A 299 -20.65 0.61 4.64
CA ILE A 299 -19.44 1.42 4.77
C ILE A 299 -19.37 2.14 6.13
N PHE A 300 -18.15 2.40 6.58
CA PHE A 300 -17.87 3.16 7.80
C PHE A 300 -16.81 4.21 7.52
N ALA A 301 -17.13 5.47 7.81
CA ALA A 301 -16.26 6.62 7.65
C ALA A 301 -15.44 6.83 8.93
N MET A 302 -14.16 6.45 8.91
CA MET A 302 -13.37 6.24 10.13
C MET A 302 -12.94 7.51 10.87
N GLU A 303 -12.97 8.66 10.20
CA GLU A 303 -12.76 9.95 10.87
C GLU A 303 -14.10 10.49 11.37
N SER A 304 -15.03 10.72 10.45
CA SER A 304 -16.38 11.21 10.76
C SER A 304 -17.27 11.12 9.51
N PRO A 305 -18.55 10.72 9.65
CA PRO A 305 -19.55 10.79 8.57
C PRO A 305 -19.80 12.21 8.04
N GLU A 306 -19.42 13.24 8.79
CA GLU A 306 -19.56 14.65 8.42
C GLU A 306 -18.33 15.21 7.67
N LEU A 307 -17.22 14.46 7.61
CA LEU A 307 -16.00 14.89 6.93
C LEU A 307 -16.10 14.62 5.41
N SER A 308 -16.06 15.70 4.62
CA SER A 308 -16.06 15.63 3.15
C SER A 308 -14.69 15.28 2.54
N GLY A 309 -13.62 15.30 3.34
CA GLY A 309 -12.24 15.04 2.90
C GLY A 309 -11.87 13.56 2.85
N PRO A 310 -10.64 13.25 2.37
CA PRO A 310 -10.11 11.89 2.36
C PRO A 310 -10.00 11.31 3.77
N GLN A 311 -10.45 10.07 3.92
CA GLN A 311 -10.39 9.30 5.15
C GLN A 311 -10.35 7.80 4.84
N ASN A 312 -10.02 6.98 5.84
CA ASN A 312 -10.25 5.54 5.74
C ASN A 312 -11.75 5.26 5.71
N ILE A 313 -12.17 4.51 4.70
CA ILE A 313 -13.51 3.95 4.57
C ILE A 313 -13.36 2.44 4.74
N VAL A 314 -13.95 1.90 5.80
CA VAL A 314 -14.08 0.44 5.93
C VAL A 314 -15.32 0.03 5.15
N LEU A 315 -15.14 -0.74 4.08
CA LEU A 315 -16.20 -1.38 3.33
C LEU A 315 -16.39 -2.81 3.83
N VAL A 316 -17.63 -3.18 4.11
CA VAL A 316 -18.00 -4.53 4.54
C VAL A 316 -18.97 -5.10 3.53
N ALA A 317 -18.69 -6.29 3.01
CA ALA A 317 -19.55 -6.95 2.05
C ALA A 317 -19.83 -8.39 2.50
N THR A 318 -21.08 -8.83 2.38
CA THR A 318 -21.50 -10.17 2.87
C THR A 318 -22.03 -11.02 1.74
N LYS A 319 -21.66 -12.30 1.75
CA LYS A 319 -22.17 -13.32 0.83
C LYS A 319 -23.39 -14.03 1.43
N GLY A 320 -24.47 -14.13 0.66
CA GLY A 320 -25.70 -14.81 1.02
C GLY A 320 -26.78 -13.88 1.59
N THR A 321 -28.04 -14.17 1.25
CA THR A 321 -29.21 -13.35 1.62
C THR A 321 -29.75 -13.63 3.02
N LYS A 322 -29.21 -14.64 3.72
CA LYS A 322 -29.61 -15.02 5.08
C LYS A 322 -28.81 -14.31 6.17
N VAL A 323 -27.79 -13.54 5.80
CA VAL A 323 -26.96 -12.79 6.73
C VAL A 323 -27.78 -11.64 7.33
N PRO A 324 -27.75 -11.41 8.66
CA PRO A 324 -28.45 -10.29 9.28
C PRO A 324 -28.05 -8.96 8.65
N LYS A 325 -29.05 -8.10 8.35
CA LYS A 325 -28.75 -6.75 7.85
C LYS A 325 -28.13 -5.89 8.94
N LEU A 326 -27.04 -5.21 8.61
CA LEU A 326 -26.40 -4.25 9.49
C LEU A 326 -27.07 -2.88 9.31
N THR A 327 -27.66 -2.35 10.38
CA THR A 327 -28.38 -1.07 10.40
C THR A 327 -27.96 -0.27 11.62
N LYS A 328 -28.20 1.06 11.63
CA LYS A 328 -27.97 1.90 12.82
C LYS A 328 -28.63 1.31 14.08
N THR A 329 -29.87 0.84 13.96
CA THR A 329 -30.62 0.23 15.09
C THR A 329 -30.00 -1.09 15.54
N ALA A 330 -29.60 -1.95 14.62
CA ALA A 330 -28.99 -3.23 14.98
C ALA A 330 -27.62 -3.05 15.65
N LEU A 331 -26.79 -2.12 15.15
CA LEU A 331 -25.53 -1.74 15.79
C LEU A 331 -25.74 -1.12 17.18
N ALA A 332 -26.76 -0.28 17.37
CA ALA A 332 -27.06 0.31 18.68
C ALA A 332 -27.45 -0.74 19.73
N ASN A 333 -28.11 -1.82 19.28
CA ASN A 333 -28.65 -2.88 20.14
C ASN A 333 -27.69 -4.06 20.36
N THR A 334 -26.52 -4.08 19.73
CA THR A 334 -25.54 -5.17 19.92
C THR A 334 -24.99 -5.19 21.35
N ASN A 335 -24.79 -6.37 21.92
CA ASN A 335 -24.20 -6.55 23.25
C ASN A 335 -22.68 -6.33 23.27
N ASP A 336 -22.01 -6.42 22.11
CA ASP A 336 -20.57 -6.20 22.00
C ASP A 336 -20.26 -4.69 22.03
N ARG A 337 -19.51 -4.24 23.05
CA ARG A 337 -19.18 -2.84 23.24
C ARG A 337 -18.30 -2.28 22.11
N THR A 338 -17.41 -3.09 21.56
CA THR A 338 -16.52 -2.68 20.46
C THR A 338 -17.34 -2.49 19.19
N ILE A 339 -18.19 -3.45 18.84
CA ILE A 339 -19.07 -3.33 17.66
C ILE A 339 -20.04 -2.16 17.81
N ARG A 340 -20.62 -1.97 19.00
CA ARG A 340 -21.49 -0.81 19.26
C ARG A 340 -20.78 0.52 19.06
N SER A 341 -19.46 0.58 19.33
CA SER A 341 -18.67 1.79 19.13
C SER A 341 -18.50 2.16 17.65
N PHE A 342 -18.72 1.23 16.72
CA PHE A 342 -18.66 1.48 15.27
C PHE A 342 -19.87 2.27 14.75
N LEU A 343 -20.97 2.32 15.52
CA LEU A 343 -22.19 3.06 15.16
C LEU A 343 -21.90 4.52 14.79
N LYS A 344 -20.96 5.19 15.47
CA LYS A 344 -20.63 6.59 15.20
C LYS A 344 -19.97 6.83 13.83
N TYR A 345 -19.44 5.78 13.22
CA TYR A 345 -18.78 5.82 11.91
C TYR A 345 -19.65 5.25 10.80
N PHE A 346 -20.75 4.59 11.16
CA PHE A 346 -21.61 3.91 10.22
C PHE A 346 -22.38 4.90 9.34
N VAL A 347 -22.37 4.64 8.04
CA VAL A 347 -23.03 5.45 7.03
C VAL A 347 -24.07 4.59 6.33
N GLU A 348 -25.32 5.07 6.31
CA GLU A 348 -26.39 4.42 5.54
C GLU A 348 -26.19 4.75 4.06
N LEU A 349 -26.01 3.73 3.23
CA LEU A 349 -25.73 3.92 1.81
C LEU A 349 -26.87 4.62 1.10
N GLU A 350 -28.14 4.35 1.46
CA GLU A 350 -29.28 5.01 0.85
C GLU A 350 -29.34 6.52 1.14
N ASP A 351 -28.75 6.98 2.25
CA ASP A 351 -28.70 8.41 2.63
C ASP A 351 -27.71 9.18 1.73
N ILE A 352 -26.60 8.55 1.35
CA ILE A 352 -25.48 9.19 0.62
C ILE A 352 -25.49 8.84 -0.87
N PHE A 353 -25.78 7.60 -1.21
CA PHE A 353 -25.79 7.04 -2.55
C PHE A 353 -27.18 6.47 -2.90
N PRO A 354 -28.23 7.31 -2.97
CA PRO A 354 -29.61 6.85 -3.20
C PRO A 354 -29.81 6.16 -4.55
N THR A 355 -28.89 6.37 -5.50
CA THR A 355 -28.90 5.70 -6.80
C THR A 355 -27.47 5.43 -7.22
N LEU A 356 -27.13 4.14 -7.38
CA LEU A 356 -25.78 3.71 -7.77
C LEU A 356 -25.53 3.77 -9.28
N SER A 357 -26.58 3.82 -10.11
CA SER A 357 -26.48 3.78 -11.58
C SER A 357 -25.80 4.99 -12.22
N GLN A 358 -25.49 6.03 -11.44
CA GLN A 358 -24.74 7.21 -11.89
C GLN A 358 -23.22 7.06 -11.73
N TYR A 359 -22.77 6.02 -11.01
CA TYR A 359 -21.36 5.74 -10.78
C TYR A 359 -20.88 4.64 -11.70
N ASP A 360 -19.61 4.73 -12.11
CA ASP A 360 -19.01 3.73 -12.97
C ASP A 360 -18.81 2.43 -12.20
N VAL A 361 -19.16 1.30 -12.83
CA VAL A 361 -18.75 -0.02 -12.35
C VAL A 361 -17.36 -0.29 -12.91
N PHE A 362 -16.38 -0.44 -12.02
CA PHE A 362 -15.02 -0.73 -12.41
C PHE A 362 -14.89 -2.19 -12.84
N THR A 363 -14.26 -2.39 -13.99
CA THR A 363 -13.95 -3.70 -14.56
C THR A 363 -12.46 -3.73 -14.90
N ASP A 364 -11.91 -4.93 -15.09
CA ASP A 364 -10.53 -5.07 -15.56
C ASP A 364 -10.28 -4.36 -16.90
N ASP A 365 -11.30 -4.24 -17.75
CA ASP A 365 -11.24 -3.54 -19.03
C ASP A 365 -11.33 -2.00 -18.88
N LEU A 366 -12.06 -1.52 -17.86
CA LEU A 366 -12.28 -0.09 -17.61
C LEU A 366 -12.40 0.20 -16.11
N ALA A 367 -11.31 0.68 -15.52
CA ALA A 367 -11.24 1.15 -14.14
C ALA A 367 -10.34 2.40 -14.06
N PRO A 368 -10.86 3.61 -14.37
CA PRO A 368 -10.09 4.85 -14.37
C PRO A 368 -9.79 5.36 -12.94
N VAL A 369 -9.31 4.49 -12.07
CA VAL A 369 -9.11 4.74 -10.64
C VAL A 369 -8.19 5.94 -10.42
N GLU A 370 -7.13 6.09 -11.20
CA GLU A 370 -6.20 7.22 -11.09
C GLU A 370 -6.89 8.57 -11.33
N PHE A 371 -7.86 8.61 -12.25
CA PHE A 371 -8.65 9.82 -12.51
C PHE A 371 -9.58 10.14 -11.32
N HIS A 372 -10.24 9.12 -10.75
CA HIS A 372 -11.10 9.28 -9.58
C HIS A 372 -10.29 9.68 -8.33
N SER A 373 -9.11 9.07 -8.12
CA SER A 373 -8.18 9.42 -7.04
C SER A 373 -7.62 10.83 -7.19
N MET A 374 -7.29 11.27 -8.40
CA MET A 374 -6.87 12.64 -8.65
C MET A 374 -7.98 13.64 -8.31
N GLU A 375 -9.22 13.36 -8.69
CA GLU A 375 -10.36 14.23 -8.38
C GLU A 375 -10.64 14.30 -6.87
N LEU A 376 -10.56 13.15 -6.18
CA LEU A 376 -10.62 13.07 -4.71
C LEU A 376 -9.61 14.03 -4.06
N LEU A 377 -8.35 13.99 -4.49
CA LEU A 377 -7.30 14.85 -3.94
C LEU A 377 -7.54 16.32 -4.29
N ARG A 378 -7.96 16.62 -5.51
CA ARG A 378 -8.24 18.00 -5.94
C ARG A 378 -9.32 18.63 -5.05
N LYS A 379 -10.41 17.90 -4.79
CA LYS A 379 -11.50 18.35 -3.94
C LYS A 379 -11.09 18.50 -2.47
N ALA A 380 -10.12 17.73 -2.00
CA ALA A 380 -9.58 17.83 -0.64
C ALA A 380 -8.72 19.09 -0.41
N THR A 381 -8.20 19.69 -1.47
CA THR A 381 -7.34 20.89 -1.41
C THR A 381 -8.08 22.21 -1.64
N LEU A 382 -9.37 22.14 -1.97
CA LEU A 382 -10.29 23.28 -2.09
C LEU A 382 -11.00 23.53 -0.76
#